data_AF-A0A1C5X690-F1
#
_entry.id   AF-A0A1C5X690-F1
#
_cell.length_a   1.000
_cell.length_b   1.000
_cell.length_c   1.000
_cell.angle_alpha   90.00
_cell.angle_beta   90.00
_cell.angle_gamma   90.00
#
_symmetry.space_group_name_H-M   'P 1'
#
loop_
_entity.id
_entity.type
_entity.pdbx_description
1 polymer ?
#
loop_
_entity_poly.entity_id
_entity_poly.type
_entity_poly.pdbx_seq_one_letter_code
_entity_poly.pdbx_strand_id
1 'polypeptide(L)' 'MIELNRQSIVEGILELQREEEFKLKSALKSIKLILDEDGISDFDKLKYINSQLRDIIMLNI' A
#
# COMPACT_ATOMS: atom_id res chain seq x y z
N MET A 1 29.33 -0.12 -17.10
CA MET A 1 29.30 0.09 -15.65
C MET A 1 28.44 1.31 -15.42
N ILE A 2 27.23 1.15 -14.90
CA ILE A 2 26.36 2.29 -14.60
C ILE A 2 26.93 2.93 -13.34
N GLU A 3 27.56 4.09 -13.49
CA GLU A 3 28.08 4.85 -12.36
C GLU A 3 26.90 5.63 -11.77
N LEU A 4 26.28 5.04 -10.75
CA LEU A 4 25.21 5.70 -10.00
C LEU A 4 25.84 6.87 -9.22
N ASN A 5 25.62 8.09 -9.69
CA ASN A 5 25.98 9.26 -8.91
C ASN A 5 25.04 9.36 -7.69
N ARG A 6 25.53 10.03 -6.63
CA ARG A 6 24.80 10.19 -5.36
C ARG A 6 23.36 10.71 -5.57
N GLN A 7 23.16 11.60 -6.52
CA GLN A 7 21.86 12.20 -6.78
C GLN A 7 20.86 11.20 -7.35
N SER A 8 21.28 10.35 -8.31
CA SER A 8 20.43 9.29 -8.86
C SER A 8 20.03 8.24 -7.82
N ILE A 9 20.90 7.93 -6.85
CA ILE A 9 20.57 7.04 -5.73
C ILE A 9 19.51 7.68 -4.83
N VAL A 10 19.69 8.96 -4.49
CA VAL A 10 18.73 9.69 -3.64
C VAL A 10 17.37 9.82 -4.33
N GLU A 11 17.34 10.15 -5.62
CA GLU A 11 16.11 10.25 -6.40
C GLU A 11 15.38 8.90 -6.47
N GLY A 12 16.10 7.80 -6.71
CA GLY A 12 15.53 6.45 -6.69
C GLY A 12 14.94 6.06 -5.33
N ILE A 13 15.62 6.39 -4.22
CA ILE A 13 15.09 6.14 -2.86
C ILE A 13 13.81 6.96 -2.61
N LEU A 14 13.79 8.24 -3.03
CA LEU A 14 12.62 9.11 -2.87
C LEU A 14 11.43 8.68 -3.75
N GLU A 15 11.69 8.06 -4.90
CA GLU A 15 10.66 7.49 -5.76
C GLU A 15 10.04 6.24 -5.11
N LEU A 16 10.88 5.30 -4.64
CA LEU A 16 10.44 4.11 -3.93
C LEU A 16 9.59 4.45 -2.69
N GLN A 17 10.03 5.42 -1.88
CA GLN A 17 9.26 5.89 -0.72
C GLN A 17 7.89 6.46 -1.10
N ARG A 18 7.80 7.22 -2.21
CA ARG A 18 6.53 7.78 -2.69
C ARG A 18 5.59 6.70 -3.21
N GLU A 19 6.11 5.71 -3.91
CA GLU A 19 5.31 4.57 -4.36
C GLU A 19 4.74 3.77 -3.19
N GLU A 20 5.55 3.48 -2.17
CA GLU A 20 5.12 2.80 -0.95
C GLU A 20 4.03 3.60 -0.23
N GLU A 21 4.23 4.91 -0.05
CA GLU A 21 3.25 5.79 0.58
C GLU A 21 1.93 5.84 -0.20
N PHE A 22 1.99 5.87 -1.53
CA PHE A 22 0.81 5.85 -2.38
C PHE A 22 0.02 4.54 -2.25
N LYS A 23 0.71 3.39 -2.30
CA LYS A 23 0.10 2.07 -2.13
C LYS A 23 -0.57 1.95 -0.76
N LEU A 24 0.10 2.41 0.30
CA LEU A 24 -0.45 2.42 1.66
C LEU A 24 -1.72 3.28 1.76
N LYS A 25 -1.69 4.51 1.25
CA LYS A 25 -2.86 5.40 1.24
C LYS A 25 -4.03 4.80 0.48
N SER A 26 -3.77 4.15 -0.65
CA SER A 26 -4.78 3.49 -1.47
C SER A 26 -5.46 2.35 -0.70
N ALA A 27 -4.67 1.46 -0.07
CA ALA A 27 -5.21 0.33 0.70
C ALA A 27 -6.04 0.80 1.91
N LEU A 28 -5.58 1.82 2.63
CA LEU A 28 -6.34 2.42 3.74
C LEU A 28 -7.67 3.02 3.28
N LYS A 29 -7.69 3.67 2.12
CA LYS A 29 -8.93 4.21 1.53
C LYS A 29 -9.91 3.08 1.20
N SER A 30 -9.44 1.98 0.61
CA SER A 30 -10.27 0.82 0.30
C SER A 30 -10.83 0.15 1.55
N ILE A 31 -10.04 0.02 2.62
CA ILE A 31 -10.49 -0.49 3.92
C ILE A 31 -11.59 0.41 4.50
N LYS A 32 -11.41 1.74 4.42
CA LYS A 32 -12.44 2.67 4.89
C LYS A 32 -13.75 2.52 4.11
N LEU A 33 -13.66 2.42 2.78
CA LEU A 33 -14.83 2.24 1.92
C LEU A 33 -15.60 0.95 2.26
N ILE A 34 -14.92 -0.19 2.45
CA ILE A 34 -15.61 -1.46 2.73
C ILE A 34 -16.28 -1.47 4.11
N LEU A 35 -15.72 -0.75 5.08
CA LEU A 35 -16.31 -0.63 6.42
C LEU A 35 -17.64 0.12 6.35
N ASP A 36 -17.69 1.18 5.55
CA ASP A 36 -18.87 2.02 5.34
C ASP A 36 -19.90 1.41 4.35
N GLU A 37 -19.57 0.30 3.67
CA GLU A 37 -20.45 -0.33 2.67
C GLU A 37 -21.60 -1.09 3.32
N ASP A 38 -22.83 -0.61 3.10
CA ASP A 38 -24.05 -1.30 3.49
C ASP A 38 -24.35 -2.46 2.52
N GLY A 39 -24.82 -3.60 3.04
CA GLY A 39 -25.18 -4.77 2.23
C GLY A 39 -24.07 -5.82 2.05
N ILE A 40 -22.89 -5.59 2.63
CA ILE A 40 -21.83 -6.61 2.77
C ILE A 40 -21.81 -7.11 4.21
N SER A 41 -21.69 -8.42 4.39
CA SER A 41 -21.60 -9.02 5.73
C SER A 41 -20.29 -8.61 6.43
N ASP A 42 -20.34 -8.43 7.75
CA ASP A 42 -19.14 -8.12 8.55
C ASP A 42 -18.01 -9.14 8.35
N PHE A 43 -18.37 -10.41 8.13
CA PHE A 43 -17.40 -11.47 7.85
C PHE A 43 -16.69 -11.27 6.51
N ASP A 44 -17.40 -10.88 5.46
CA ASP A 44 -16.81 -10.60 4.15
C ASP A 44 -15.99 -9.29 4.17
N LYS A 45 -16.45 -8.28 4.93
CA LYS A 45 -15.64 -7.08 5.22
C LYS A 45 -14.31 -7.46 5.86
N LEU A 46 -14.32 -8.32 6.89
CA LEU A 46 -13.11 -8.79 7.56
C LEU A 46 -12.17 -9.57 6.62
N LYS A 47 -12.71 -10.43 5.74
CA LYS A 47 -11.90 -11.11 4.70
C LYS A 47 -11.20 -10.12 3.78
N TYR A 48 -11.94 -9.12 3.30
CA TYR A 48 -11.39 -8.10 2.41
C TYR A 48 -10.29 -7.29 3.11
N ILE A 49 -10.55 -6.84 4.34
CA ILE A 49 -9.58 -6.11 5.16
C ILE A 49 -8.32 -6.95 5.37
N ASN A 50 -8.45 -8.23 5.71
CA ASN A 50 -7.31 -9.13 5.85
C ASN A 50 -6.50 -9.28 4.56
N SER A 51 -7.15 -9.31 3.40
CA SER A 51 -6.45 -9.31 2.11
C SER A 51 -5.65 -8.02 1.90
N GLN A 52 -6.27 -6.86 2.11
CA GLN A 52 -5.61 -5.56 1.96
C GLN A 52 -4.44 -5.40 2.95
N LEU A 53 -4.60 -5.83 4.20
CA LEU A 53 -3.53 -5.80 5.19
C LEU A 53 -2.38 -6.74 4.83
N ARG A 54 -2.67 -7.92 4.27
CA ARG A 54 -1.64 -8.84 3.78
C ARG A 54 -0.82 -8.18 2.68
N ASP A 55 -1.47 -7.50 1.74
CA ASP A 55 -0.79 -6.79 0.65
C ASP A 55 0.10 -5.65 1.19
N ILE A 56 -0.36 -4.91 2.21
CA ILE A 56 0.44 -3.88 2.90
C ILE A 56 1.66 -4.49 3.61
N ILE A 57 1.47 -5.60 4.33
CA ILE A 57 2.56 -6.26 5.05
C ILE A 57 3.59 -6.81 4.06
N MET A 58 3.16 -7.35 2.92
CA MET A 58 4.06 -7.81 1.86
C MET A 58 4.82 -6.68 1.16
N LEU A 59 4.36 -5.42 1.23
CA LEU A 59 5.15 -4.27 0.75
C LEU A 59 6.29 -3.89 1.70
N ASN A 60 6.25 -4.31 2.96
CA ASN A 60 7.22 -3.97 4.00
C ASN A 60 8.28 -5.08 4.25
N ILE A 61 8.28 -6.17 3.48
CA ILE A 61 9.23 -7.30 3.55
C ILE A 61 9.93 -7.42 2.20
#